data_AF-A0A528WLP5-F1
#
_entry.id   AF-A0A528WLP5-F1
#
_cell.length_a   1.000
_cell.length_b   1.000
_cell.length_c   1.000
_cell.angle_alpha   90.00
_cell.angle_beta   90.00
_cell.angle_gamma   90.00
#
_symmetry.space_group_name_H-M   'P 1'
#
loop_
_entity.id
_entity.type
_entity.pdbx_description
1 polymer ?
#
loop_
_entity_poly.entity_id
_entity_poly.type
_entity_poly.pdbx_seq_one_letter_code
_entity_poly.pdbx_strand_id
1 'polypeptide(L)'
;FLSREIESGELNPGTRLPTEQELSEKFGVSRNVVREAIAQLRADGMIEARQGIGAFVLAPEQRAAIRIDREALKDSHNMERLFELRCILEAESAALAAARRGQEHLDSIKAALDRMGGEERWEEGSIDADLLFHREIARATGNSYIHTFISFVCEQIRHSIHYARLTNPLHDLVEVNVGEHVRIYEALVAGDPAAAEAAMRAHIVGAADRVGVKLPLRKTGRAK
;
A
#
# COMPACT_ATOMS: atom_id res chain seq x y z
N PHE A 1 -14.48 -14.21 -10.05
CA PHE A 1 -13.96 -15.44 -10.67
C PHE A 1 -12.90 -15.12 -11.71
N LEU A 2 -13.28 -14.47 -12.82
CA LEU A 2 -12.33 -14.12 -13.89
C LEU A 2 -11.12 -13.29 -13.44
N SER A 3 -11.29 -12.29 -12.57
CA SER A 3 -10.17 -11.51 -12.04
C SER A 3 -9.14 -12.39 -11.33
N ARG A 4 -9.61 -13.34 -10.50
CA ARG A 4 -8.75 -14.32 -9.82
C ARG A 4 -8.05 -15.26 -10.79
N GLU A 5 -8.72 -15.75 -11.83
CA GLU A 5 -8.10 -16.59 -12.86
C GLU A 5 -6.98 -15.82 -13.62
N ILE A 6 -7.16 -14.51 -13.83
CA ILE A 6 -6.12 -13.63 -14.43
C ILE A 6 -4.98 -13.38 -13.43
N GLU A 7 -5.29 -13.10 -12.17
CA GLU A 7 -4.31 -12.80 -11.12
C GLU A 7 -3.49 -14.03 -10.71
N SER A 8 -4.08 -15.23 -10.73
CA SER A 8 -3.39 -16.50 -10.46
C SER A 8 -2.54 -16.98 -11.63
N GLY A 9 -2.72 -16.40 -12.83
CA GLY A 9 -2.05 -16.84 -14.06
C GLY A 9 -2.70 -18.03 -14.76
N GLU A 10 -3.87 -18.49 -14.31
CA GLU A 10 -4.68 -19.47 -15.07
C GLU A 10 -5.07 -18.90 -16.45
N LEU A 11 -5.38 -17.60 -16.50
CA LEU A 11 -5.54 -16.84 -17.74
C LEU A 11 -4.32 -15.92 -17.94
N ASN A 12 -3.35 -16.42 -18.73
CA ASN A 12 -2.11 -15.70 -19.02
C ASN A 12 -2.35 -14.45 -19.90
N PRO A 13 -1.50 -13.42 -19.80
CA PRO A 13 -1.50 -12.30 -20.75
C PRO A 13 -1.52 -12.76 -22.21
N GLY A 14 -2.31 -12.08 -23.04
CA GLY A 14 -2.55 -12.45 -24.43
C GLY A 14 -3.57 -13.57 -24.64
N THR A 15 -4.04 -14.23 -23.58
CA THR A 15 -5.11 -15.24 -23.68
C THR A 15 -6.44 -14.58 -24.01
N ARG A 16 -7.16 -15.15 -24.98
CA ARG A 16 -8.53 -14.74 -25.29
C ARG A 16 -9.49 -15.26 -24.24
N LEU A 17 -10.36 -14.41 -23.70
CA LEU A 17 -11.43 -14.83 -22.81
C LEU A 17 -12.44 -15.72 -23.58
N PRO A 18 -13.05 -16.71 -22.90
CA PRO A 18 -14.22 -17.40 -23.45
C PRO A 18 -15.34 -16.40 -23.78
N THR A 19 -16.23 -16.79 -24.69
CA THR A 19 -17.38 -15.99 -25.09
C THR A 19 -18.34 -15.76 -23.92
N GLU A 20 -19.18 -14.71 -24.02
CA GLU A 20 -20.19 -14.42 -22.98
C GLU A 20 -21.09 -15.62 -22.68
N GLN A 21 -21.38 -16.44 -23.70
CA GLN A 21 -22.16 -17.66 -23.56
C GLN A 21 -21.41 -18.74 -22.77
N GLU A 22 -20.17 -19.04 -23.15
CA GLU A 22 -19.33 -20.03 -22.45
C GLU A 22 -19.11 -19.64 -20.98
N LEU A 23 -18.93 -18.35 -20.71
CA LEU A 23 -18.77 -17.82 -19.35
C LEU A 23 -20.08 -17.90 -18.54
N SER A 24 -21.22 -17.62 -19.18
CA SER A 24 -22.55 -17.74 -18.57
C SER A 24 -22.83 -19.19 -18.15
N GLU A 25 -22.51 -20.15 -19.03
CA GLU A 25 -22.62 -21.58 -18.75
C GLU A 25 -21.63 -22.05 -17.69
N LYS A 26 -20.34 -21.66 -17.79
CA LYS A 26 -19.28 -22.02 -16.83
C LYS A 26 -19.59 -21.57 -15.41
N PHE A 27 -20.10 -20.35 -15.24
CA PHE A 27 -20.31 -19.75 -13.91
C PHE A 27 -21.75 -19.81 -13.43
N GLY A 28 -22.69 -20.33 -14.23
CA GLY A 28 -24.10 -20.44 -13.85
C GLY A 28 -24.80 -19.10 -13.63
N VAL A 29 -24.36 -18.04 -14.32
CA VAL A 29 -24.90 -16.66 -14.19
C VAL A 29 -25.48 -16.18 -15.51
N SER A 30 -26.32 -15.14 -15.50
CA SER A 30 -26.89 -14.58 -16.72
C SER A 30 -25.85 -13.88 -17.59
N ARG A 31 -26.12 -13.79 -18.91
CA ARG A 31 -25.24 -13.07 -19.86
C ARG A 31 -25.06 -11.59 -19.51
N ASN A 32 -26.06 -10.95 -18.91
CA ASN A 32 -25.94 -9.56 -18.45
C ASN A 32 -24.91 -9.44 -17.32
N VAL A 33 -24.91 -10.37 -16.36
CA VAL A 33 -23.89 -10.40 -15.29
C VAL A 33 -22.49 -10.60 -15.87
N VAL A 34 -22.35 -11.47 -16.88
CA VAL A 34 -21.07 -11.66 -17.58
C VAL A 34 -20.63 -10.38 -18.29
N ARG A 35 -21.55 -9.68 -18.97
CA ARG A 35 -21.25 -8.40 -19.65
C ARG A 35 -20.75 -7.34 -18.69
N GLU A 36 -21.42 -7.17 -17.55
CA GLU A 36 -20.98 -6.24 -16.51
C GLU A 36 -19.60 -6.63 -15.96
N ALA A 37 -19.36 -7.93 -15.73
CA ALA A 37 -18.05 -8.41 -15.29
C ALA A 37 -16.93 -8.13 -16.31
N ILE A 38 -17.19 -8.36 -17.61
CA ILE A 38 -16.23 -8.04 -18.68
C ILE A 38 -16.03 -6.53 -18.79
N ALA A 39 -17.09 -5.72 -18.69
CA ALA A 39 -17.00 -4.27 -18.71
C ALA A 39 -16.14 -3.75 -17.55
N GLN A 40 -16.31 -4.32 -16.36
CA GLN A 40 -15.50 -4.02 -15.18
C GLN A 40 -14.04 -4.43 -15.39
N LEU A 41 -13.75 -5.65 -15.86
CA LEU A 41 -12.39 -6.09 -16.16
C LEU A 41 -11.69 -5.18 -17.19
N ARG A 42 -12.44 -4.65 -18.15
CA ARG A 42 -11.93 -3.70 -19.15
C ARG A 42 -11.66 -2.33 -18.53
N ALA A 43 -12.58 -1.81 -17.71
CA ALA A 43 -12.40 -0.56 -16.98
C ALA A 43 -11.18 -0.64 -16.04
N ASP A 44 -10.99 -1.81 -15.44
CA ASP A 44 -9.87 -2.15 -14.56
C ASP A 44 -8.55 -2.38 -15.32
N GLY A 45 -8.56 -2.30 -16.66
CA GLY A 45 -7.38 -2.51 -17.50
C GLY A 45 -6.83 -3.93 -17.45
N MET A 46 -7.59 -4.92 -16.99
CA MET A 46 -7.16 -6.33 -16.94
C MET A 46 -7.30 -7.02 -18.29
N ILE A 47 -8.18 -6.50 -19.15
CA ILE A 47 -8.44 -7.02 -20.48
C ILE A 47 -8.59 -5.88 -21.49
N GLU A 48 -8.32 -6.16 -22.76
CA GLU A 48 -8.66 -5.31 -23.88
C GLU A 48 -9.66 -5.99 -24.81
N ALA A 49 -10.63 -5.24 -25.32
CA ALA A 49 -11.56 -5.73 -26.33
C ALA A 49 -11.00 -5.42 -27.73
N ARG A 50 -10.82 -6.46 -28.55
CA ARG A 50 -10.43 -6.34 -29.96
C ARG A 50 -11.66 -6.59 -30.84
N GLN A 51 -12.05 -5.57 -31.61
CA GLN A 51 -13.26 -5.61 -32.43
C GLN A 51 -13.27 -6.82 -33.35
N GLY A 52 -14.34 -7.62 -33.27
CA GLY A 52 -14.54 -8.81 -34.10
C GLY A 52 -13.74 -10.06 -33.71
N ILE A 53 -12.82 -9.96 -32.74
CA ILE A 53 -11.90 -11.07 -32.38
C ILE A 53 -12.15 -11.57 -30.95
N GLY A 54 -12.52 -10.67 -30.02
CA GLY A 54 -12.86 -11.00 -28.64
C GLY A 54 -12.13 -10.14 -27.62
N ALA A 55 -12.20 -10.53 -26.34
CA ALA A 55 -11.47 -9.89 -25.25
C ALA A 55 -10.20 -10.66 -24.90
N PHE A 56 -9.12 -9.96 -24.59
CA PHE A 56 -7.80 -10.53 -24.33
C PHE A 56 -7.22 -10.01 -23.01
N VAL A 57 -6.57 -10.88 -22.26
CA VAL A 57 -5.90 -10.51 -20.99
C VAL A 57 -4.68 -9.62 -21.26
N LEU A 58 -4.58 -8.51 -20.52
CA LEU A 58 -3.44 -7.61 -20.56
C LEU A 58 -2.37 -8.02 -19.55
N ALA A 59 -1.10 -7.82 -19.93
CA ALA A 59 0.01 -7.98 -19.00
C ALA A 59 -0.08 -6.94 -17.86
N PRO A 60 0.35 -7.24 -16.62
CA PRO A 60 0.30 -6.31 -15.50
C PRO A 60 0.88 -4.92 -15.80
N GLU A 61 1.98 -4.84 -16.53
CA GLU A 61 2.66 -3.61 -16.93
C GLU A 61 1.91 -2.80 -18.01
N GLN A 62 0.95 -3.43 -18.71
CA GLN A 62 0.10 -2.78 -19.71
C GLN A 62 -1.23 -2.29 -19.12
N ARG A 63 -1.50 -2.61 -17.85
CA ARG A 63 -2.74 -2.20 -17.19
C ARG A 63 -2.72 -0.69 -16.95
N ALA A 64 -3.85 -0.04 -17.20
CA ALA A 64 -4.01 1.39 -16.96
C ALA A 64 -4.04 1.77 -15.46
N ALA A 65 -4.19 0.79 -14.57
CA ALA A 65 -4.30 0.98 -13.14
C ALA A 65 -3.46 -0.05 -12.36
N ILE A 66 -2.81 0.43 -11.30
CA ILE A 66 -2.10 -0.42 -10.33
C ILE A 66 -3.14 -1.07 -9.42
N ARG A 67 -2.97 -2.38 -9.17
CA ARG A 67 -3.80 -3.15 -8.25
C ARG A 67 -2.92 -3.87 -7.25
N ILE A 68 -3.37 -3.88 -6.00
CA ILE A 68 -2.83 -4.73 -4.94
C ILE A 68 -4.00 -5.59 -4.48
N ASP A 69 -3.93 -6.89 -4.72
CA ASP A 69 -4.96 -7.82 -4.26
C ASP A 69 -4.86 -7.98 -2.74
N ARG A 70 -5.89 -7.51 -2.03
CA ARG A 70 -5.99 -7.57 -0.57
C ARG A 70 -6.02 -9.02 -0.06
N GLU A 71 -6.55 -9.95 -0.85
CA GLU A 71 -6.55 -11.37 -0.48
C GLU A 71 -5.15 -11.97 -0.64
N ALA A 72 -4.42 -11.60 -1.69
CA ALA A 72 -3.03 -11.99 -1.86
C ALA A 72 -2.12 -11.48 -0.71
N LEU A 73 -2.45 -10.36 -0.07
CA LEU A 73 -1.73 -9.87 1.12
C LEU A 73 -1.91 -10.74 2.37
N LYS A 74 -2.81 -11.73 2.37
CA LYS A 74 -2.85 -12.73 3.47
C LYS A 74 -1.65 -13.69 3.41
N ASP A 75 -0.99 -13.77 2.25
CA ASP A 75 0.26 -14.50 2.08
C ASP A 75 1.46 -13.64 2.53
N SER A 76 2.33 -14.22 3.36
CA SER A 76 3.45 -13.49 3.98
C SER A 76 4.48 -13.01 2.96
N HIS A 77 4.65 -13.71 1.83
CA HIS A 77 5.60 -13.35 0.79
C HIS A 77 5.13 -12.15 -0.04
N ASN A 78 3.82 -12.08 -0.33
CA ASN A 78 3.25 -10.88 -0.94
C ASN A 78 3.25 -9.68 0.02
N MET A 79 3.03 -9.92 1.31
CA MET A 79 3.15 -8.87 2.32
C MET A 79 4.60 -8.36 2.43
N GLU A 80 5.60 -9.24 2.39
CA GLU A 80 7.02 -8.87 2.37
C GLU A 80 7.35 -7.94 1.20
N ARG A 81 6.91 -8.30 -0.02
CA ARG A 81 7.08 -7.46 -1.22
C ARG A 81 6.42 -6.09 -1.09
N LEU A 82 5.25 -6.02 -0.45
CA LEU A 82 4.58 -4.75 -0.21
C LEU A 82 5.34 -3.89 0.81
N PHE A 83 5.83 -4.48 1.89
CA PHE A 83 6.64 -3.76 2.87
C PHE A 83 8.00 -3.33 2.30
N GLU A 84 8.59 -4.09 1.37
CA GLU A 84 9.77 -3.66 0.62
C GLU A 84 9.48 -2.39 -0.20
N LEU A 85 8.37 -2.38 -0.95
CA LEU A 85 7.91 -1.21 -1.70
C LEU A 85 7.69 0.00 -0.78
N ARG A 86 7.01 -0.19 0.35
CA ARG A 86 6.80 0.85 1.36
C ARG A 86 8.12 1.41 1.88
N CYS A 87 9.08 0.53 2.18
CA CYS A 87 10.39 0.93 2.69
C CYS A 87 11.17 1.79 1.69
N ILE A 88 11.05 1.52 0.39
CA ILE A 88 11.66 2.35 -0.66
C ILE A 88 10.97 3.71 -0.74
N LEU A 89 9.64 3.72 -0.81
CA LEU A 89 8.89 4.94 -1.09
C LEU A 89 8.78 5.86 0.11
N GLU A 90 8.42 5.33 1.28
CA GLU A 90 8.16 6.13 2.48
C GLU A 90 9.47 6.70 3.05
N ALA A 91 10.58 5.95 3.00
CA ALA A 91 11.87 6.43 3.49
C ALA A 91 12.40 7.62 2.66
N GLU A 92 12.36 7.50 1.32
CA GLU A 92 12.75 8.60 0.43
C GLU A 92 11.75 9.78 0.52
N SER A 93 10.47 9.50 0.74
CA SER A 93 9.47 10.54 0.98
C SER A 93 9.76 11.31 2.26
N ALA A 94 10.18 10.64 3.34
CA ALA A 94 10.57 11.29 4.58
C ALA A 94 11.81 12.19 4.40
N ALA A 95 12.82 11.73 3.65
CA ALA A 95 14.00 12.53 3.30
C ALA A 95 13.62 13.79 2.51
N LEU A 96 12.79 13.62 1.46
CA LEU A 96 12.31 14.73 0.64
C LEU A 96 11.44 15.71 1.44
N ALA A 97 10.58 15.20 2.33
CA ALA A 97 9.76 16.00 3.22
C ALA A 97 10.63 16.81 4.19
N ALA A 98 11.66 16.22 4.81
CA ALA A 98 12.57 16.92 5.70
C ALA A 98 13.23 18.14 5.01
N ALA A 99 13.64 17.96 3.75
CA ALA A 99 14.28 19.01 2.96
C ALA A 99 13.32 20.12 2.50
N ARG A 100 12.00 19.85 2.43
CA ARG A 100 11.02 20.74 1.78
C ARG A 100 9.93 21.27 2.71
N ARG A 101 9.75 20.68 3.88
CA ARG A 101 8.64 20.98 4.78
C ARG A 101 8.61 22.46 5.17
N GLY A 102 7.39 23.01 5.25
CA GLY A 102 7.09 24.28 5.91
C GLY A 102 6.41 24.05 7.25
N GLN A 103 6.08 25.14 7.96
CA GLN A 103 5.42 25.06 9.27
C GLN A 103 4.06 24.35 9.19
N GLU A 104 3.24 24.65 8.19
CA GLU A 104 1.92 24.01 8.00
C GLU A 104 2.02 22.47 7.87
N HIS A 105 3.07 21.99 7.19
CA HIS A 105 3.33 20.55 7.07
C HIS A 105 3.64 19.94 8.44
N LEU A 106 4.51 20.57 9.23
CA LEU A 106 4.85 20.09 10.57
C LEU A 106 3.65 20.06 11.49
N ASP A 107 2.82 21.12 11.45
CA ASP A 107 1.64 21.22 12.30
C ASP A 107 0.65 20.09 11.98
N SER A 108 0.49 19.77 10.69
CA SER A 108 -0.39 18.68 10.24
C SER A 108 0.16 17.29 10.62
N ILE A 109 1.47 17.07 10.45
CA ILE A 109 2.15 15.83 10.85
C ILE A 109 2.09 15.65 12.37
N LYS A 110 2.29 16.74 13.13
CA LYS A 110 2.21 16.72 14.59
C LYS A 110 0.80 16.42 15.08
N ALA A 111 -0.22 16.99 14.45
CA ALA A 111 -1.61 16.69 14.78
C ALA A 111 -1.95 15.20 14.58
N ALA A 112 -1.47 14.59 13.50
CA ALA A 112 -1.62 13.15 13.28
C ALA A 112 -0.89 12.32 14.36
N LEU A 113 0.34 12.71 14.71
CA LEU A 113 1.12 12.06 15.78
C LEU A 113 0.43 12.16 17.15
N ASP A 114 -0.13 13.32 17.49
CA ASP A 114 -0.79 13.54 18.77
C ASP A 114 -2.07 12.72 18.91
N ARG A 115 -2.84 12.58 17.83
CA ARG A 115 -3.99 11.67 17.81
C ARG A 115 -3.57 10.21 18.03
N MET A 116 -2.41 9.80 17.51
CA MET A 116 -1.91 8.44 17.72
C MET A 116 -1.51 8.16 19.18
N GLY A 117 -0.92 9.14 19.87
CA GLY A 117 -0.47 9.00 21.27
C GLY A 117 -1.52 9.35 22.33
N GLY A 118 -2.62 9.99 21.93
CA GLY A 118 -3.68 10.50 22.82
C GLY A 118 -4.74 9.48 23.20
N GLU A 119 -5.97 9.95 23.40
CA GLU A 119 -7.11 9.14 23.85
C GLU A 119 -7.47 8.01 22.87
N GLU A 120 -7.24 8.23 21.56
CA GLU A 120 -7.52 7.28 20.48
C GLU A 120 -6.48 6.13 20.38
N ARG A 121 -5.42 6.11 21.21
CA ARG A 121 -4.27 5.18 21.10
C ARG A 121 -4.64 3.68 21.14
N TRP A 122 -5.83 3.34 21.62
CA TRP A 122 -6.35 1.97 21.73
C TRP A 122 -7.58 1.68 20.86
N GLU A 123 -7.98 2.63 20.02
CA GLU A 123 -9.18 2.54 19.20
C GLU A 123 -8.84 2.40 17.70
N GLU A 124 -9.86 2.16 16.87
CA GLU A 124 -9.71 2.23 15.41
C GLU A 124 -9.09 3.57 14.95
N GLY A 125 -9.35 4.65 15.68
CA GLY A 125 -8.77 5.98 15.44
C GLY A 125 -7.23 5.99 15.41
N SER A 126 -6.56 5.08 16.12
CA SER A 126 -5.11 4.94 16.07
C SER A 126 -4.58 4.45 14.71
N ILE A 127 -5.32 3.60 13.99
CA ILE A 127 -4.94 3.19 12.62
C ILE A 127 -5.09 4.38 11.67
N ASP A 128 -6.17 5.15 11.81
CA ASP A 128 -6.39 6.33 10.99
C ASP A 128 -5.31 7.40 11.20
N ALA A 129 -4.93 7.63 12.45
CA ALA A 129 -3.85 8.55 12.80
C ALA A 129 -2.49 8.13 12.20
N ASP A 130 -2.17 6.82 12.24
CA ASP A 130 -0.97 6.24 11.63
C ASP A 130 -0.94 6.45 10.12
N LEU A 131 -2.00 6.07 9.40
CA LEU A 131 -2.08 6.25 7.96
C LEU A 131 -2.08 7.74 7.56
N LEU A 132 -2.71 8.61 8.36
CA LEU A 132 -2.69 10.04 8.14
C LEU A 132 -1.28 10.62 8.28
N PHE A 133 -0.50 10.18 9.28
CA PHE A 133 0.87 10.63 9.48
C PHE A 133 1.74 10.38 8.23
N HIS A 134 1.67 9.17 7.67
CA HIS A 134 2.39 8.81 6.43
C HIS A 134 1.94 9.64 5.23
N ARG A 135 0.64 9.90 5.09
CA ARG A 135 0.08 10.75 4.02
C ARG A 135 0.55 12.21 4.16
N GLU A 136 0.59 12.76 5.37
CA GLU A 136 1.07 14.12 5.60
C GLU A 136 2.56 14.28 5.32
N ILE A 137 3.38 13.28 5.63
CA ILE A 137 4.80 13.25 5.19
C ILE A 137 4.87 13.25 3.66
N ALA A 138 4.09 12.40 2.99
CA ALA A 138 4.06 12.35 1.54
C ALA A 138 3.60 13.69 0.92
N ARG A 139 2.63 14.37 1.54
CA ARG A 139 2.18 15.71 1.15
C ARG A 139 3.30 16.73 1.31
N ALA A 140 4.06 16.67 2.39
CA ALA A 140 5.17 17.57 2.69
C ALA A 140 6.32 17.49 1.67
N THR A 141 6.38 16.43 0.85
CA THR A 141 7.33 16.35 -0.28
C THR A 141 7.05 17.39 -1.37
N GLY A 142 5.83 17.95 -1.43
CA GLY A 142 5.38 18.83 -2.52
C GLY A 142 5.19 18.12 -3.87
N ASN A 143 5.25 16.79 -3.92
CA ASN A 143 5.02 16.00 -5.12
C ASN A 143 3.68 15.27 -5.03
N SER A 144 2.70 15.70 -5.82
CA SER A 144 1.35 15.13 -5.83
C SER A 144 1.34 13.64 -6.21
N TYR A 145 2.25 13.17 -7.06
CA TYR A 145 2.33 11.77 -7.44
C TYR A 145 2.79 10.88 -6.27
N ILE A 146 3.75 11.36 -5.46
CA ILE A 146 4.17 10.67 -4.23
C ILE A 146 2.98 10.58 -3.27
N HIS A 147 2.29 11.70 -3.04
CA HIS A 147 1.12 11.73 -2.17
C HIS A 147 0.01 10.77 -2.64
N THR A 148 -0.31 10.75 -3.94
CA THR A 148 -1.30 9.84 -4.52
C THR A 148 -0.88 8.38 -4.32
N PHE A 149 0.38 8.04 -4.59
CA PHE A 149 0.85 6.65 -4.48
C PHE A 149 0.90 6.16 -3.04
N ILE A 150 1.42 6.97 -2.11
CA ILE A 150 1.41 6.64 -0.67
C ILE A 150 -0.03 6.51 -0.17
N SER A 151 -0.92 7.42 -0.56
CA SER A 151 -2.35 7.33 -0.18
C SER A 151 -3.00 6.04 -0.66
N PHE A 152 -2.69 5.61 -1.89
CA PHE A 152 -3.12 4.34 -2.44
C PHE A 152 -2.59 3.16 -1.62
N VAL A 153 -1.27 3.12 -1.33
CA VAL A 153 -0.67 2.04 -0.53
C VAL A 153 -1.25 1.98 0.88
N CYS A 154 -1.39 3.12 1.56
CA CYS A 154 -2.02 3.24 2.89
C CYS A 154 -3.43 2.63 2.90
N GLU A 155 -4.22 2.84 1.85
CA GLU A 155 -5.56 2.28 1.73
C GLU A 155 -5.54 0.76 1.58
N GLN A 156 -4.53 0.19 0.92
CA GLN A 156 -4.43 -1.27 0.75
C GLN A 156 -4.00 -1.98 2.03
N ILE A 157 -3.10 -1.38 2.81
CA ILE A 157 -2.58 -1.99 4.06
C ILE A 157 -3.51 -1.82 5.25
N ARG A 158 -4.51 -0.92 5.20
CA ARG A 158 -5.44 -0.64 6.30
C ARG A 158 -6.02 -1.92 6.89
N HIS A 159 -6.53 -2.82 6.04
CA HIS A 159 -7.13 -4.08 6.48
C HIS A 159 -6.11 -5.05 7.08
N SER A 160 -4.89 -5.08 6.55
CA SER A 160 -3.82 -5.93 7.05
C SER A 160 -3.35 -5.48 8.44
N ILE A 161 -3.24 -4.17 8.67
CA ILE A 161 -2.93 -3.60 9.99
C ILE A 161 -4.05 -3.93 10.98
N HIS A 162 -5.31 -3.79 10.55
CA HIS A 162 -6.46 -4.13 11.39
C HIS A 162 -6.46 -5.61 11.79
N TYR A 163 -6.21 -6.52 10.83
CA TYR A 163 -6.12 -7.96 11.09
C TYR A 163 -4.97 -8.31 12.05
N ALA A 164 -3.81 -7.69 11.89
CA ALA A 164 -2.65 -7.91 12.78
C ALA A 164 -2.93 -7.46 14.22
N ARG A 165 -3.62 -6.32 14.41
CA ARG A 165 -4.02 -5.82 15.75
C ARG A 165 -5.03 -6.73 16.45
N LEU A 166 -5.92 -7.38 15.70
CA LEU A 166 -6.89 -8.34 16.26
C LEU A 166 -6.24 -9.65 16.70
N THR A 167 -5.16 -10.07 16.02
CA THR A 167 -4.52 -11.38 16.23
C THR A 167 -3.38 -11.36 17.23
N ASN A 168 -2.80 -10.18 17.49
CA ASN A 168 -1.78 -9.97 18.52
C ASN A 168 -2.22 -8.78 19.40
N PRO A 169 -2.51 -8.96 20.70
CA PRO A 169 -2.77 -7.83 21.60
C PRO A 169 -1.48 -7.03 21.82
N LEU A 170 -1.23 -6.06 20.92
CA LEU A 170 0.00 -5.27 20.81
C LEU A 170 0.14 -4.19 21.91
N HIS A 171 -0.31 -4.43 23.15
CA HIS A 171 -0.31 -3.40 24.19
C HIS A 171 1.11 -2.85 24.48
N ASP A 172 2.11 -3.73 24.55
CA ASP A 172 3.51 -3.30 24.76
C ASP A 172 4.17 -2.69 23.51
N LEU A 173 3.51 -2.78 22.35
CA LEU A 173 4.06 -2.36 21.05
C LEU A 173 3.51 -1.00 20.58
N VAL A 174 2.48 -0.46 21.24
CA VAL A 174 1.97 0.89 20.95
C VAL A 174 2.99 1.96 21.34
N GLU A 175 3.61 1.85 22.52
CA GLU A 175 4.65 2.81 22.93
C GLU A 175 5.87 2.77 22.01
N VAL A 176 6.24 1.57 21.56
CA VAL A 176 7.30 1.39 20.56
C VAL A 176 6.92 2.05 19.23
N ASN A 177 5.70 1.83 18.74
CA ASN A 177 5.20 2.43 17.51
C ASN A 177 5.17 3.97 17.60
N VAL A 178 4.62 4.52 18.67
CA VAL A 178 4.58 5.98 18.88
C VAL A 178 6.00 6.54 18.97
N GLY A 179 6.90 5.88 19.69
CA GLY A 179 8.30 6.29 19.77
C GLY A 179 9.04 6.27 18.42
N GLU A 180 8.72 5.35 17.53
CA GLU A 180 9.21 5.36 16.14
C GLU A 180 8.72 6.58 15.37
N HIS A 181 7.43 6.91 15.46
CA HIS A 181 6.86 8.08 14.80
C HIS A 181 7.40 9.41 15.35
N VAL A 182 7.63 9.50 16.66
CA VAL A 182 8.29 10.67 17.29
C VAL A 182 9.67 10.90 16.68
N ARG A 183 10.50 9.85 16.52
CA ARG A 183 11.83 9.98 15.91
C ARG A 183 11.77 10.50 14.47
N ILE A 184 10.78 10.05 13.69
CA ILE A 184 10.57 10.57 12.33
C ILE A 184 10.21 12.05 12.38
N TYR A 185 9.25 12.43 13.23
CA TYR A 185 8.84 13.82 13.39
C TYR A 185 10.00 14.73 13.83
N GLU A 186 10.80 14.30 14.80
CA GLU A 186 11.98 15.04 15.25
C GLU A 186 13.00 15.28 14.13
N ALA A 187 13.25 14.27 13.29
CA ALA A 187 14.12 14.42 12.13
C ALA A 187 13.56 15.40 11.08
N LEU A 188 12.24 15.37 10.85
CA LEU A 188 11.55 16.36 10.00
C LEU A 188 11.64 17.76 10.61
N VAL A 189 11.51 17.90 11.93
CA VAL A 189 11.64 19.17 12.67
C VAL A 189 13.05 19.72 12.57
N ALA A 190 14.07 18.87 12.62
CA ALA A 190 15.46 19.24 12.41
C ALA A 190 15.77 19.61 10.96
N GLY A 191 14.91 19.19 10.01
CA GLY A 191 15.17 19.34 8.58
C GLY A 191 16.35 18.50 8.11
N ASP A 192 16.55 17.32 8.70
CA ASP A 192 17.63 16.39 8.39
C ASP A 192 17.11 15.24 7.51
N PRO A 193 17.39 15.25 6.19
CA PRO A 193 16.91 14.21 5.28
C PRO A 193 17.44 12.82 5.59
N ALA A 194 18.71 12.71 6.02
CA ALA A 194 19.33 11.43 6.28
C ALA A 194 18.76 10.78 7.57
N ALA A 195 18.55 11.60 8.60
CA ALA A 195 17.90 11.14 9.83
C ALA A 195 16.43 10.74 9.57
N ALA A 196 15.70 11.51 8.74
CA ALA A 196 14.30 11.21 8.42
C ALA A 196 14.17 9.92 7.60
N GLU A 197 15.05 9.70 6.62
CA GLU A 197 15.12 8.46 5.85
C GLU A 197 15.37 7.26 6.78
N ALA A 198 16.40 7.36 7.63
CA ALA A 198 16.79 6.28 8.53
C ALA A 198 15.70 5.94 9.55
N ALA A 199 15.07 6.96 10.13
CA ALA A 199 13.97 6.79 11.08
C ALA A 199 12.75 6.13 10.43
N MET A 200 12.37 6.58 9.23
CA MET A 200 11.25 6.00 8.49
C MET A 200 11.55 4.56 8.06
N ARG A 201 12.76 4.29 7.56
CA ARG A 201 13.20 2.93 7.21
C ARG A 201 13.09 1.99 8.41
N ALA A 202 13.60 2.41 9.58
CA ALA A 202 13.53 1.63 10.81
C ALA A 202 12.07 1.37 11.23
N HIS A 203 11.20 2.38 11.12
CA HIS A 203 9.77 2.24 11.40
C HIS A 203 9.09 1.21 10.50
N ILE A 204 9.31 1.26 9.17
CA ILE A 204 8.68 0.30 8.24
C ILE A 204 9.16 -1.13 8.49
N VAL A 205 10.44 -1.31 8.83
CA VAL A 205 10.99 -2.61 9.22
C VAL A 205 10.36 -3.10 10.53
N GLY A 206 10.24 -2.23 11.53
CA GLY A 206 9.56 -2.56 12.79
C GLY A 206 8.08 -2.90 12.59
N ALA A 207 7.40 -2.18 11.70
CA ALA A 207 6.01 -2.44 11.34
C ALA A 207 5.83 -3.79 10.63
N ALA A 208 6.73 -4.15 9.73
CA ALA A 208 6.75 -5.47 9.09
C ALA A 208 6.91 -6.59 10.14
N ASP A 209 7.87 -6.41 11.06
CA ASP A 209 8.14 -7.37 12.13
C ASP A 209 6.92 -7.59 13.03
N ARG A 210 6.18 -6.52 13.37
CA ARG A 210 4.97 -6.58 14.19
C ARG A 210 3.83 -7.36 13.53
N VAL A 211 3.79 -7.42 12.20
CA VAL A 211 2.81 -8.22 11.44
C VAL A 211 3.35 -9.58 11.01
N GLY A 212 4.49 -10.02 11.58
CA GLY A 212 5.07 -11.34 11.32
C GLY A 212 5.86 -11.45 10.02
N VAL A 213 6.25 -10.32 9.42
CA VAL A 213 6.98 -10.24 8.15
C VAL A 213 8.42 -9.78 8.40
N LYS A 214 9.38 -10.56 7.92
CA LYS A 214 10.81 -10.25 8.07
C LYS A 214 11.35 -9.68 6.78
N LEU A 215 11.63 -8.38 6.76
CA LEU A 215 12.25 -7.75 5.60
C LEU A 215 13.74 -8.12 5.50
N PRO A 216 14.25 -8.41 4.29
CA PRO A 216 15.68 -8.63 4.10
C PRO A 216 16.43 -7.31 4.38
N LEU A 217 17.39 -7.36 5.31
CA LEU A 217 18.25 -6.21 5.59
C LEU A 217 19.05 -5.87 4.34
N ARG A 218 18.82 -4.68 3.77
CA ARG A 218 19.64 -4.16 2.69
C ARG A 218 21.05 -3.94 3.25
N LYS A 219 22.03 -4.72 2.80
CA LYS A 219 23.44 -4.45 3.11
C LYS A 219 23.75 -3.05 2.59
N THR A 220 23.92 -2.09 3.49
CA THR A 220 24.37 -0.75 3.13
C THR A 220 25.79 -0.89 2.60
N GLY A 221 25.92 -0.93 1.27
CA GLY A 221 27.20 -0.80 0.61
C GLY A 221 27.76 0.56 0.96
N ARG A 222 28.78 0.60 1.82
CA ARG A 222 29.65 1.77 1.94
C ARG A 222 30.16 2.06 0.52
N ALA A 223 29.82 3.22 -0.01
CA ALA A 223 30.49 3.78 -1.16
C ALA A 223 32.00 3.79 -0.87
N LYS A 224 32.78 3.21 -1.79
CA LYS A 224 34.23 3.41 -1.85
C LYS A 224 34.52 4.77 -2.48
#